data_AF-B4NRR1-F1
#
_entry.id   AF-B4NRR1-F1
#
_cell.length_a   1.000
_cell.length_b   1.000
_cell.length_c   1.000
_cell.angle_alpha   90.00
_cell.angle_beta   90.00
_cell.angle_gamma   90.00
#
_symmetry.space_group_name_H-M   'P 1'
#
loop_
_entity.id
_entity.type
_entity.pdbx_description
1 polymer ?
#
loop_
_entity_poly.entity_id
_entity_poly.type
_entity_poly.pdbx_seq_one_letter_code
_entity_poly.pdbx_strand_id
1 'polypeptide(L)'
;MHSLMDMDNATLGFLRSPFSIDIPHAFVYNDTQNTRPIFCGPYMETVKLFAQVYHYQLQLDELESLPKKSLVEQKISDGNYNLSLHGVLVRSEMEERLPNETEHSYPLELMRNCVMVPLAPELPKWMYVVWPLGRYIWTSLFLGIFYIAFLMRWIHWCEKSLATKSITQNMLYAMAFLMYSPNMNMNLKLSRPSVLISILI
;
A
#
# COMPACT_ATOMS: atom_id res chain seq x y z
N MET A 1 33.16 -36.64 -39.39
CA MET A 1 33.27 -38.02 -38.88
C MET A 1 32.30 -38.10 -37.71
N HIS A 2 31.20 -38.82 -37.92
CA HIS A 2 30.09 -39.23 -37.02
C HIS A 2 30.03 -38.58 -35.63
N SER A 3 28.92 -37.96 -35.20
CA SER A 3 27.66 -38.67 -34.93
C SER A 3 26.54 -37.64 -34.71
N LEU A 4 25.60 -37.42 -35.64
CA LEU A 4 24.25 -38.00 -35.58
C LEU A 4 24.11 -39.12 -34.53
N MET A 5 24.14 -38.78 -33.25
CA MET A 5 23.61 -39.66 -32.20
C MET A 5 22.08 -39.52 -32.20
N ASP A 6 21.43 -40.47 -32.87
CA ASP A 6 20.12 -41.03 -32.54
C ASP A 6 19.04 -40.06 -32.03
N MET A 7 18.38 -39.38 -32.96
CA MET A 7 17.04 -38.80 -32.78
C MET A 7 15.90 -39.83 -33.02
N ASP A 8 16.21 -41.13 -33.11
CA ASP A 8 15.24 -42.17 -33.47
C ASP A 8 14.96 -43.19 -32.35
N ASN A 9 15.49 -42.97 -31.14
CA ASN A 9 15.05 -43.63 -29.91
C ASN A 9 14.64 -42.56 -28.90
N ALA A 10 13.48 -41.92 -29.11
CA ALA A 10 12.83 -41.10 -28.10
C ALA A 10 12.40 -41.99 -26.93
N THR A 11 13.38 -42.42 -26.13
CA THR A 11 13.14 -42.81 -24.75
C THR A 11 12.38 -41.66 -24.12
N LEU A 12 11.18 -41.97 -23.63
CA LEU A 12 10.30 -41.00 -23.00
C LEU A 12 11.05 -40.39 -21.81
N GLY A 13 11.66 -39.21 -22.00
CA GLY A 13 12.52 -38.62 -20.99
C GLY A 13 11.70 -38.24 -19.77
N PHE A 14 12.27 -38.46 -18.58
CA PHE A 14 11.64 -38.03 -17.33
C PHE A 14 12.12 -36.63 -16.97
N LEU A 15 11.17 -35.71 -16.76
CA LEU A 15 11.46 -34.39 -16.24
C LEU A 15 11.15 -34.41 -14.74
N ARG A 16 12.19 -34.52 -13.91
CA ARG A 16 12.06 -34.52 -12.45
C ARG A 16 12.23 -33.13 -11.89
N SER A 17 11.26 -32.69 -11.10
CA SER A 17 11.29 -31.39 -10.46
C SER A 17 10.84 -31.43 -9.00
N PRO A 18 11.53 -30.72 -8.09
CA PRO A 18 11.02 -30.52 -6.74
C PRO A 18 9.81 -29.60 -6.78
N PHE A 19 8.76 -30.00 -6.06
CA PHE A 19 7.52 -29.24 -5.92
C PHE A 19 7.34 -28.85 -4.46
N SER A 20 7.22 -27.55 -4.19
CA SER A 20 6.72 -27.06 -2.90
C SER A 20 5.70 -25.95 -3.15
N ILE A 21 4.79 -25.79 -2.19
CA ILE A 21 3.67 -24.84 -2.31
C ILE A 21 4.20 -23.41 -2.18
N ASP A 22 4.05 -22.63 -3.25
CA ASP A 22 4.40 -21.21 -3.34
C ASP A 22 3.28 -20.45 -4.05
N ILE A 23 2.50 -19.66 -3.30
CA ILE A 23 1.37 -18.91 -3.86
C ILE A 23 1.86 -17.52 -4.31
N PRO A 24 1.58 -17.08 -5.55
CA PRO A 24 0.66 -17.69 -6.54
C PRO A 24 1.33 -18.61 -7.58
N HIS A 25 2.65 -18.82 -7.52
CA HIS A 25 3.45 -19.39 -8.60
C HIS A 25 3.21 -20.88 -8.88
N ALA A 26 3.10 -21.71 -7.83
CA ALA A 26 2.86 -23.14 -7.89
C ALA A 26 2.13 -23.62 -6.63
N PHE A 27 0.89 -24.08 -6.78
CA PHE A 27 0.07 -24.51 -5.65
C PHE A 27 -0.86 -25.66 -6.02
N VAL A 28 -1.29 -26.43 -5.02
CA VAL A 28 -2.27 -27.50 -5.22
C VAL A 28 -3.65 -27.00 -4.84
N TYR A 29 -4.61 -27.19 -5.75
CA TYR A 29 -6.03 -26.98 -5.48
C TYR A 29 -6.72 -28.33 -5.31
N ASN A 30 -7.29 -28.55 -4.12
CA ASN A 30 -8.09 -29.73 -3.81
C ASN A 30 -9.56 -29.40 -4.07
N ASP A 31 -10.09 -29.83 -5.21
CA ASP A 31 -11.51 -29.74 -5.50
C ASP A 31 -12.26 -30.90 -4.84
N THR A 32 -13.32 -30.59 -4.10
CA THR A 32 -14.23 -31.60 -3.52
C THR A 32 -14.84 -32.56 -4.55
N GLN A 33 -14.90 -32.18 -5.83
CA GLN A 33 -15.44 -33.02 -6.90
C GLN A 33 -14.39 -33.90 -7.59
N ASN A 34 -13.10 -33.54 -7.54
CA ASN A 34 -12.04 -34.29 -8.20
C ASN A 34 -11.22 -35.07 -7.18
N THR A 35 -11.09 -36.38 -7.40
CA THR A 35 -10.32 -37.27 -6.50
C THR A 35 -8.81 -37.08 -6.63
N ARG A 36 -8.35 -36.28 -7.60
CA ARG A 36 -6.93 -36.03 -7.86
C ARG A 36 -6.56 -34.58 -7.57
N PRO A 37 -5.42 -34.32 -6.92
CA PRO A 37 -4.93 -32.96 -6.69
C PRO A 37 -4.70 -32.27 -8.03
N ILE A 38 -5.24 -31.05 -8.19
CA ILE A 38 -5.03 -30.24 -9.37
C ILE A 38 -3.87 -29.30 -9.07
N PHE A 39 -2.75 -29.51 -9.75
CA PHE A 39 -1.60 -28.62 -9.66
C PHE A 39 -1.85 -27.38 -10.51
N CYS A 40 -1.74 -26.20 -9.89
CA CYS A 40 -2.08 -24.90 -10.45
C CYS A 40 -0.90 -23.91 -10.29
N GLY A 41 -0.99 -22.79 -11.01
CA GLY A 41 -0.03 -21.69 -10.94
C GLY A 41 0.73 -21.49 -12.25
N PRO A 42 1.22 -20.26 -12.52
CA PRO A 42 1.87 -19.91 -13.78
C PRO A 42 3.12 -20.75 -14.05
N TYR A 43 3.93 -21.05 -13.02
CA TYR A 43 5.16 -21.83 -13.20
C TYR A 43 4.84 -23.28 -13.50
N MET A 44 3.83 -23.82 -12.82
CA MET A 44 3.36 -25.18 -13.05
C MET A 44 2.79 -25.35 -14.46
N GLU A 45 1.95 -24.42 -14.94
CA GLU A 45 1.42 -24.47 -16.30
C GLU A 45 2.52 -24.35 -17.36
N THR A 46 3.52 -23.50 -17.13
CA THR A 46 4.67 -23.36 -18.04
C THR A 46 5.44 -24.68 -18.17
N VAL A 47 5.70 -25.37 -17.06
CA VAL A 47 6.42 -26.65 -17.08
C VAL A 47 5.57 -27.79 -17.65
N LYS A 48 4.26 -27.81 -17.38
CA LYS A 48 3.34 -28.77 -18.04
C LYS A 48 3.34 -28.59 -19.55
N LEU A 49 3.25 -27.35 -20.03
CA LEU A 49 3.31 -27.02 -21.46
C LEU A 49 4.65 -27.43 -22.06
N PHE A 50 5.76 -27.14 -21.37
CA PHE A 50 7.09 -27.58 -21.80
C PHE A 50 7.18 -29.10 -21.92
N ALA A 51 6.73 -29.84 -20.89
CA ALA A 51 6.72 -31.29 -20.92
C ALA A 51 5.83 -31.85 -22.03
N GLN A 52 4.67 -31.22 -22.30
CA GLN A 52 3.77 -31.62 -23.38
C GLN A 52 4.38 -31.38 -24.77
N VAL A 53 5.01 -30.23 -24.99
CA VAL A 53 5.63 -29.87 -26.28
C VAL A 53 6.81 -30.77 -26.62
N TYR A 54 7.63 -31.13 -25.63
CA TYR A 54 8.82 -31.95 -25.82
C TYR A 54 8.61 -33.44 -25.48
N HIS A 55 7.37 -33.87 -25.24
CA HIS A 55 7.00 -35.26 -24.94
C HIS A 55 7.72 -35.87 -23.72
N TYR A 56 8.00 -35.06 -22.69
CA TYR A 56 8.56 -35.52 -21.42
C TYR A 56 7.46 -35.96 -20.45
N GLN A 57 7.77 -36.96 -19.60
CA GLN A 57 6.94 -37.29 -18.44
C GLN A 57 7.38 -36.47 -17.22
N LEU A 58 6.49 -35.57 -16.76
CA LEU A 58 6.73 -34.75 -15.58
C LEU A 58 6.54 -35.59 -14.31
N GLN A 59 7.61 -35.69 -13.51
CA GLN A 59 7.63 -36.30 -12.17
C GLN A 59 7.87 -35.19 -11.14
N LEU A 60 6.93 -35.05 -10.21
CA LEU A 60 6.98 -34.05 -9.15
C LEU A 60 7.31 -34.74 -7.83
N ASP A 61 8.39 -34.31 -7.21
CA ASP A 61 8.71 -34.72 -5.84
C ASP A 61 8.18 -33.67 -4.89
N GLU A 62 7.20 -34.03 -4.06
CA GLU A 62 6.57 -33.11 -3.11
C GLU A 62 7.49 -32.87 -1.89
N LEU A 63 7.77 -31.60 -1.62
CA LEU A 63 8.54 -31.13 -0.47
C LEU A 63 7.60 -30.34 0.47
N GLU A 64 7.70 -30.62 1.77
CA GLU A 64 6.88 -29.99 2.81
C GLU A 64 7.09 -28.47 2.94
N SER A 65 8.26 -27.98 2.56
CA SER A 65 8.63 -26.56 2.72
C SER A 65 9.45 -26.07 1.53
N LEU A 66 9.37 -24.76 1.25
CA LEU A 66 10.17 -24.11 0.22
C LEU A 66 11.67 -24.36 0.49
N PRO A 67 12.34 -25.17 -0.33
CA PRO A 67 13.74 -25.50 -0.09
C PRO A 67 14.62 -24.26 -0.29
N LYS A 68 15.71 -24.16 0.49
CA LYS A 68 16.73 -23.14 0.24
C LYS A 68 17.25 -23.31 -1.19
N LYS A 69 17.35 -22.20 -1.95
CA LYS A 69 17.86 -22.16 -3.33
C LYS A 69 19.13 -22.99 -3.51
N SER A 70 20.11 -22.81 -2.62
CA SER A 70 21.39 -23.53 -2.68
C SER A 70 21.27 -25.05 -2.57
N LEU A 71 20.26 -25.56 -1.84
CA LEU A 71 20.01 -26.99 -1.74
C LEU A 71 19.38 -27.56 -3.01
N VAL A 72 18.54 -26.78 -3.69
CA VAL A 72 17.95 -27.18 -4.98
C VAL A 72 19.02 -27.22 -6.05
N GLU A 73 19.86 -26.17 -6.12
CA GLU A 73 20.98 -26.11 -7.08
C GLU A 73 21.97 -27.25 -6.86
N GLN A 74 22.32 -27.54 -5.60
CA GLN A 74 23.16 -28.69 -5.29
C GLN A 74 22.53 -30.01 -5.75
N LYS A 75 21.24 -30.24 -5.47
CA LYS A 75 20.54 -31.46 -5.92
C LYS A 75 20.41 -31.56 -7.45
N ILE A 76 20.39 -30.44 -8.16
CA ILE A 76 20.43 -30.42 -9.63
C ILE A 76 21.84 -30.81 -10.10
N SER A 77 22.89 -30.24 -9.50
CA SER A 77 24.27 -30.63 -9.81
C SER A 77 24.54 -32.12 -9.53
N ASP A 78 24.02 -32.63 -8.40
CA ASP A 78 24.12 -34.04 -8.03
C ASP A 78 23.33 -34.98 -8.99
N GLY A 79 22.54 -34.43 -9.94
CA GLY A 79 21.76 -35.18 -10.90
C GLY A 79 20.44 -35.76 -10.36
N ASN A 80 20.01 -35.34 -9.17
CA ASN A 80 18.75 -35.81 -8.59
C ASN A 80 17.53 -35.17 -9.28
N TYR A 81 17.67 -33.93 -9.73
CA TYR A 81 16.64 -33.16 -10.43
C TYR A 81 17.15 -32.63 -11.77
N ASN A 82 16.27 -32.64 -12.78
CA ASN A 82 16.60 -32.16 -14.11
C ASN A 82 16.17 -30.69 -14.31
N LEU A 83 15.16 -30.26 -13.56
CA LEU A 83 14.58 -28.92 -13.66
C LEU A 83 13.99 -28.50 -12.32
N SER A 84 14.07 -27.22 -11.98
CA SER A 84 13.35 -26.62 -10.85
C SER A 84 12.12 -25.84 -11.32
N LEU A 85 10.97 -26.11 -10.71
CA LEU A 85 9.74 -25.30 -10.82
C LEU A 85 9.84 -23.98 -10.05
N HIS A 86 10.76 -23.87 -9.09
CA HIS A 86 10.91 -22.67 -8.27
C HIS A 86 11.60 -21.56 -9.05
N GLY A 87 11.04 -20.36 -8.95
CA GLY A 87 11.64 -19.15 -9.51
C GLY A 87 12.97 -18.86 -8.82
N VAL A 88 14.01 -18.70 -9.64
CA VAL A 88 15.35 -18.35 -9.18
C VAL A 88 15.71 -16.98 -9.72
N LEU A 89 16.22 -16.12 -8.83
CA LEU A 89 16.83 -14.86 -9.25
C LEU A 89 18.20 -15.17 -9.87
N VAL A 90 18.34 -14.81 -11.15
CA VAL A 90 19.62 -14.80 -11.86
C VAL A 90 20.43 -13.62 -11.33
N ARG A 91 21.53 -13.90 -10.63
CA ARG A 91 22.47 -12.88 -10.15
C ARG A 91 23.59 -12.70 -11.17
N SER A 92 24.13 -11.49 -11.26
CA SER A 92 25.28 -11.24 -12.12
C SER A 92 26.51 -11.95 -11.56
N GLU A 93 27.26 -12.64 -12.43
CA GLU A 93 28.44 -13.46 -12.13
C GLU A 93 29.54 -12.76 -11.31
N MET A 94 29.47 -11.43 -11.14
CA MET A 94 30.45 -10.67 -10.33
C MET A 94 30.35 -10.91 -8.81
N GLU A 95 29.25 -11.45 -8.29
CA GLU A 95 29.07 -11.70 -6.84
C GLU A 95 29.26 -13.17 -6.41
N GLU A 96 29.29 -14.14 -7.33
CA GLU A 96 29.29 -15.56 -6.99
C GLU A 96 30.71 -16.16 -7.06
N ARG A 97 31.29 -16.42 -5.88
CA ARG A 97 32.56 -17.17 -5.70
C ARG A 97 32.38 -18.70 -5.75
N LEU A 98 31.21 -19.21 -6.12
CA LEU A 98 31.01 -20.65 -6.31
C LEU A 98 31.07 -20.99 -7.80
N PRO A 99 31.68 -22.13 -8.18
CA PRO A 99 31.57 -22.64 -9.53
C PRO A 99 30.09 -22.96 -9.79
N ASN A 100 29.44 -22.15 -10.64
CA ASN A 100 28.06 -22.39 -11.08
C ASN A 100 28.04 -23.61 -12.00
N GLU A 101 27.85 -24.81 -11.43
CA GLU A 101 27.62 -26.05 -12.18
C GLU A 101 26.20 -26.12 -12.78
N THR A 102 25.30 -25.21 -12.37
CA THR A 102 23.92 -25.15 -12.86
C THR A 102 23.74 -24.01 -13.86
N GLU A 103 23.34 -24.34 -15.09
CA GLU A 103 22.96 -23.35 -16.10
C GLU A 103 21.53 -22.84 -15.88
N HIS A 104 21.31 -21.55 -16.14
CA HIS A 104 19.99 -20.93 -16.07
C HIS A 104 19.43 -20.66 -17.47
N SER A 105 18.13 -20.89 -17.64
CA SER A 105 17.42 -20.49 -18.86
C SER A 105 17.29 -18.97 -18.96
N TYR A 106 16.78 -18.49 -20.10
CA TYR A 106 16.40 -17.08 -20.23
C TYR A 106 15.41 -16.69 -19.11
N PRO A 107 15.50 -15.47 -18.57
CA PRO A 107 14.61 -15.02 -17.51
C PRO A 107 13.17 -14.92 -18.04
N LEU A 108 12.26 -15.65 -17.40
CA LEU A 108 10.84 -15.66 -17.75
C LEU A 108 10.08 -14.45 -17.19
N GLU A 109 10.55 -13.90 -16.06
CA GLU A 109 9.89 -12.81 -15.34
C GLU A 109 10.90 -11.78 -14.85
N LEU A 110 10.49 -10.51 -14.87
CA LEU A 110 11.31 -9.39 -14.43
C LEU A 110 10.65 -8.74 -13.22
N MET A 111 11.20 -8.99 -12.04
CA MET A 111 10.69 -8.47 -10.77
C MET A 111 11.49 -7.25 -10.31
N ARG A 112 10.83 -6.37 -9.56
CA ARG A 112 11.46 -5.23 -8.88
C ARG A 112 11.33 -5.41 -7.37
N ASN A 113 12.32 -4.92 -6.63
CA ASN A 113 12.27 -4.92 -5.17
C ASN A 113 11.16 -3.96 -4.70
N CYS A 114 10.15 -4.50 -4.03
CA CYS A 114 9.03 -3.75 -3.46
C CYS A 114 9.06 -3.85 -1.93
N VAL A 115 8.73 -2.76 -1.24
CA VAL A 115 8.59 -2.74 0.22
C VAL A 115 7.12 -2.87 0.57
N MET A 116 6.73 -3.96 1.23
CA MET A 116 5.37 -4.12 1.74
C MET A 116 5.23 -3.32 3.03
N VAL A 117 4.39 -2.28 3.00
CA VAL A 117 4.04 -1.49 4.18
C VAL A 117 2.64 -1.89 4.62
N PRO A 118 2.43 -2.29 5.89
CA PRO A 118 1.09 -2.60 6.37
C PRO A 118 0.19 -1.37 6.19
N LEU A 119 -1.09 -1.59 5.86
CA LEU A 119 -2.05 -0.49 5.80
C LEU A 119 -2.08 0.19 7.17
N ALA A 120 -1.70 1.47 7.20
CA ALA A 120 -1.82 2.26 8.41
C ALA A 120 -3.30 2.37 8.79
N PRO A 121 -3.64 2.37 10.09
CA PRO A 121 -5.00 2.63 10.52
C PRO A 121 -5.47 3.96 9.94
N GLU A 122 -6.67 3.96 9.34
CA GLU A 122 -7.28 5.20 8.84
C GLU A 122 -7.34 6.23 9.98
N LEU A 123 -7.06 7.48 9.67
CA LEU A 123 -7.16 8.54 10.67
C LEU A 123 -8.63 8.69 11.10
N PRO A 124 -8.89 9.01 12.38
CA PRO A 124 -10.25 9.16 12.88
C PRO A 124 -11.04 10.18 12.06
N LYS A 125 -12.24 9.81 11.61
CA LYS A 125 -13.04 10.62 10.67
C LYS A 125 -13.36 12.04 11.18
N TRP A 126 -13.42 12.26 12.49
CA TRP A 126 -13.65 13.58 13.09
C TRP A 126 -12.50 14.56 12.84
N MET A 127 -11.28 14.04 12.67
CA MET A 127 -10.11 14.88 12.50
C MET A 127 -10.15 15.63 11.16
N TYR A 128 -10.83 15.08 10.14
CA TYR A 128 -11.02 15.76 8.84
C TYR A 128 -11.75 17.10 8.95
N VAL A 129 -12.61 17.30 9.96
CA VAL A 129 -13.33 18.58 10.16
C VAL A 129 -12.42 19.66 10.73
N VAL A 130 -11.45 19.27 11.56
CA VAL A 130 -10.52 20.19 12.26
C VAL A 130 -9.24 20.43 11.45
N TRP A 131 -8.88 19.48 10.58
CA TRP A 131 -7.67 19.46 9.77
C TRP A 131 -7.45 20.62 8.78
N PRO A 132 -8.47 21.23 8.12
CA PRO A 132 -8.21 22.28 7.14
C PRO A 132 -7.61 23.56 7.74
N LEU A 133 -7.66 23.71 9.07
CA LEU A 133 -7.14 24.86 9.79
C LEU A 133 -5.99 24.44 10.70
N GLY A 134 -4.84 25.10 10.57
CA GLY A 134 -3.67 24.83 11.40
C GLY A 134 -3.90 25.16 12.88
N ARG A 135 -3.10 24.55 13.76
CA ARG A 135 -3.17 24.76 15.22
C ARG A 135 -3.19 26.23 15.62
N TYR A 136 -2.35 27.05 14.99
CA TYR A 136 -2.26 28.48 15.29
C TYR A 136 -3.50 29.27 14.90
N ILE A 137 -4.17 28.85 13.82
CA ILE A 137 -5.40 29.50 13.35
C ILE A 137 -6.53 29.21 14.34
N TRP A 138 -6.65 27.96 14.80
CA TRP A 138 -7.60 27.59 15.86
C TRP A 138 -7.36 28.36 17.16
N THR A 139 -6.10 28.49 17.60
CA THR A 139 -5.79 29.28 18.80
C THR A 139 -6.08 30.76 18.61
N SER A 140 -5.81 31.31 17.42
CA SER A 140 -6.11 32.71 17.09
C SER A 140 -7.62 32.96 17.07
N LEU A 141 -8.41 32.05 16.49
CA LEU A 141 -9.88 32.14 16.48
C LEU A 141 -10.45 32.11 17.90
N PHE A 142 -9.96 31.20 18.75
CA PHE A 142 -10.37 31.11 20.14
C PHE A 142 -10.04 32.40 20.92
N LEU A 143 -8.80 32.89 20.85
CA LEU A 143 -8.39 34.11 21.52
C LEU A 143 -9.09 35.36 20.96
N GLY A 144 -9.38 35.38 19.65
CA GLY A 144 -10.11 36.45 18.98
C GLY A 144 -11.51 36.66 19.55
N ILE A 145 -12.23 35.59 19.90
CA ILE A 145 -13.56 35.69 20.53
C ILE A 145 -13.47 36.45 21.86
N PHE A 146 -12.51 36.10 22.72
CA PHE A 146 -12.33 36.77 24.02
C PHE A 146 -11.88 38.22 23.85
N TYR A 147 -10.97 38.48 22.90
CA TYR A 147 -10.49 39.83 22.61
C TYR A 147 -11.64 40.76 22.19
N ILE A 148 -12.49 40.34 21.25
CA ILE A 148 -13.62 41.13 20.76
C ILE A 148 -14.68 41.31 21.86
N ALA A 149 -14.96 40.27 22.66
CA ALA A 149 -15.89 40.37 23.78
C ALA A 149 -15.41 41.37 24.85
N PHE A 150 -14.11 41.39 25.14
CA PHE A 150 -13.51 42.36 26.06
C PHE A 150 -13.58 43.78 25.49
N LEU A 151 -13.29 43.96 24.21
CA LEU A 151 -13.37 45.26 23.54
C LEU A 151 -14.81 45.83 23.53
N MET A 152 -15.81 44.99 23.26
CA MET A 152 -17.22 45.40 23.36
C MET A 152 -17.62 45.78 24.79
N ARG A 153 -17.08 45.08 25.80
CA ARG A 153 -17.30 45.44 27.21
C ARG A 153 -16.69 46.80 27.54
N TRP A 154 -15.49 47.08 27.03
CA TRP A 154 -14.80 48.36 27.21
C TRP A 154 -15.59 49.53 26.61
N ILE A 155 -16.12 49.37 25.39
CA ILE A 155 -16.92 50.40 24.71
C ILE A 155 -18.22 50.69 25.47
N HIS A 156 -18.97 49.65 25.87
CA HIS A 156 -20.21 49.83 26.64
C HIS A 156 -19.99 50.44 28.03
N TRP A 157 -18.78 50.32 28.60
CA TRP A 157 -18.42 50.99 29.85
C TRP A 157 -18.23 52.50 29.66
N CYS A 158 -17.70 52.91 28.50
CA CYS A 158 -17.48 54.31 28.16
C CYS A 158 -18.82 55.03 27.88
N GLU A 159 -19.76 54.34 27.23
CA GLU A 159 -21.08 54.85 26.89
C GLU A 159 -22.11 54.47 27.98
N LYS A 160 -22.15 55.29 29.05
CA LYS A 160 -22.92 55.06 30.29
C LYS A 160 -24.41 54.69 30.12
N SER A 161 -25.01 54.85 28.94
CA SER A 161 -26.42 54.50 28.67
C SER A 161 -26.67 53.02 28.36
N LEU A 162 -25.62 52.23 28.06
CA LEU A 162 -25.72 50.82 27.61
C LEU A 162 -25.00 49.80 28.52
N ALA A 163 -24.61 50.22 29.72
CA ALA A 163 -23.74 49.48 30.65
C ALA A 163 -24.34 48.16 31.23
N THR A 164 -25.61 47.84 30.94
CA THR A 164 -26.35 46.69 31.47
C THR A 164 -26.27 45.41 30.62
N LYS A 165 -25.44 45.35 29.56
CA LYS A 165 -25.26 44.10 28.80
C LYS A 165 -24.36 43.10 29.54
N SER A 166 -24.83 41.86 29.68
CA SER A 166 -24.12 40.77 30.35
C SER A 166 -22.88 40.33 29.55
N ILE A 167 -21.86 39.83 30.25
CA ILE A 167 -20.61 39.35 29.63
C ILE A 167 -20.88 38.20 28.66
N THR A 168 -21.82 37.32 29.00
CA THR A 168 -22.24 36.19 28.16
C THR A 168 -22.89 36.63 26.86
N GLN A 169 -23.68 37.71 26.89
CA GLN A 169 -24.28 38.29 25.69
C GLN A 169 -23.22 38.90 24.76
N ASN A 170 -22.22 39.59 25.30
CA ASN A 170 -21.10 40.11 24.50
C ASN A 170 -20.26 38.97 23.89
N MET A 171 -20.07 37.86 24.61
CA MET A 171 -19.37 36.69 24.08
C MET A 171 -20.13 36.03 22.92
N LEU A 172 -21.46 35.93 23.04
CA LEU A 172 -22.32 35.42 21.97
C LEU A 172 -22.26 36.33 20.72
N TYR A 173 -22.30 37.66 20.92
CA TYR A 173 -22.14 38.60 19.81
C TYR A 173 -20.76 38.50 19.15
N ALA A 174 -19.68 38.34 19.91
CA ALA A 174 -18.33 38.17 19.37
C ALA A 174 -18.21 36.90 18.51
N MET A 175 -18.81 35.79 18.98
CA MET A 175 -18.87 34.54 18.22
C MET A 175 -19.69 34.70 16.93
N ALA A 176 -20.83 35.40 17.00
CA ALA A 176 -21.66 35.69 15.83
C ALA A 176 -20.92 36.59 14.82
N PHE A 177 -20.17 37.61 15.26
CA PHE A 177 -19.37 38.45 14.36
C PHE A 177 -18.27 37.68 13.64
N LEU A 178 -17.60 36.75 14.33
CA LEU A 178 -16.57 35.92 13.72
C LEU A 178 -17.15 34.87 12.77
N MET A 179 -18.29 34.28 13.12
CA MET A 179 -18.97 33.28 12.28
C MET A 179 -19.64 33.91 11.05
N TYR A 180 -20.17 35.13 11.17
CA TYR A 180 -20.92 35.83 10.12
C TYR A 180 -20.21 37.10 9.64
N SER A 181 -18.88 37.02 9.47
CA SER A 181 -18.10 38.19 9.06
C SER A 181 -18.62 38.80 7.74
N PRO A 182 -18.47 40.12 7.51
CA PRO A 182 -18.96 40.78 6.30
C PRO A 182 -18.38 40.26 4.99
N ASN A 183 -17.31 39.45 5.05
CA ASN A 183 -16.71 38.78 3.89
C ASN A 183 -17.41 37.46 3.53
N MET A 184 -18.40 37.05 4.34
CA MET A 184 -19.31 35.96 4.03
C MET A 184 -20.43 36.52 3.15
N ASN A 185 -20.65 35.94 1.98
CA ASN A 185 -21.69 36.33 1.02
C ASN A 185 -23.10 35.95 1.53
N MET A 186 -23.50 36.48 2.68
CA MET A 186 -24.83 36.35 3.24
C MET A 186 -25.35 37.74 3.60
N ASN A 187 -26.45 38.14 2.96
CA ASN A 187 -27.17 39.38 3.26
C ASN A 187 -27.90 39.27 4.61
N LEU A 188 -27.15 39.35 5.70
CA LEU A 188 -27.73 39.45 7.03
C LEU A 188 -28.00 40.93 7.32
N LYS A 189 -29.27 41.26 7.62
CA LYS A 189 -29.66 42.58 8.17
C LYS A 189 -29.09 42.71 9.59
N LEU A 190 -27.80 42.99 9.69
CA LEU A 190 -27.17 43.44 10.93
C LEU A 190 -27.77 44.81 11.25
N SER A 191 -28.61 44.87 12.29
CA SER A 191 -29.02 46.14 12.89
C SER A 191 -27.76 46.83 13.39
N ARG A 192 -27.29 47.82 12.63
CA ARG A 192 -26.07 48.56 12.93
C ARG A 192 -26.26 49.26 14.28
N PRO A 193 -25.47 48.97 15.32
CA PRO A 193 -25.29 49.97 16.36
C PRO A 193 -24.64 51.19 15.68
N SER A 194 -25.31 52.33 15.74
CA SER A 194 -24.81 53.60 15.22
C SER A 194 -23.58 54.02 16.03
N VAL A 195 -22.39 53.64 15.57
CA VAL A 195 -21.14 54.22 16.09
C VAL A 195 -21.01 55.60 15.47
N LEU A 196 -21.47 56.62 16.20
CA LEU A 196 -21.28 58.02 15.84
C LEU A 196 -19.84 58.39 16.26
N ILE A 197 -18.90 58.27 15.33
CA ILE A 197 -17.53 58.72 15.56
C ILE A 197 -17.55 60.25 15.52
N SER A 198 -17.61 60.89 16.69
CA SER A 198 -17.35 62.32 16.83
C SER A 198 -15.85 62.55 16.71
N ILE A 199 -15.37 62.83 15.49
CA ILE A 199 -14.04 63.41 15.28
C ILE A 199 -14.16 64.88 15.65
N LEU A 200 -13.66 65.26 16.82
CA LEU A 200 -13.44 66.66 17.17
C LEU A 200 -11.98 66.98 16.83
N ILE A 201 -11.81 67.86 15.84
CA ILE A 201 -10.57 68.59 15.55
C ILE A 201 -10.29 69.54 16.71
#